data_AF-A0A932JHZ4-F1
#
_entry.id   AF-A0A932JHZ4-F1
#
_cell.length_a   1.000
_cell.length_b   1.000
_cell.length_c   1.000
_cell.angle_alpha   90.00
_cell.angle_beta   90.00
_cell.angle_gamma   90.00
#
_symmetry.space_group_name_H-M   'P 1'
#
loop_
_entity.id
_entity.type
_entity.pdbx_description
1 polymer ?
#
loop_
_entity_poly.entity_id
_entity_poly.type
_entity_poly.pdbx_seq_one_letter_code
_entity_poly.pdbx_strand_id
1 'polypeptide(L)'
;MATFGWAQGQGYYFLKLKGTSSPYNLNAASATTVSSATLTNNLSAEQTIPFSWSFYGNSYTSFKASTSGYITFDVAQTTDVTTNTALPDATAPKNAIFAFWDNLKLQTVTSNGNTFPSDIRTTTYGTAPNRVHVIQWRLAQKASTSGSDITYFAIRLYEGGDFDIIHNYGFGSFTATTGISNSDGTQGVQVSGSPNMGFGGNNGSYDETKSDVYKFVYGTQKSVDLHIVANATTP
;
A
#
# COMPACT_ATOMS: atom_id res chain seq x y z
N MET A 1 25.13 1.87 -39.46
CA MET A 1 24.25 2.67 -38.59
C MET A 1 23.79 1.76 -37.46
N ALA A 2 24.33 1.94 -36.26
CA ALA A 2 23.81 1.24 -35.09
C ALA A 2 22.59 2.03 -34.60
N THR A 3 21.39 1.46 -34.79
CA THR A 3 20.16 2.01 -34.24
C THR A 3 20.15 1.67 -32.75
N PHE A 4 20.23 2.68 -31.89
CA PHE A 4 20.00 2.50 -30.47
C PHE A 4 18.53 2.11 -30.27
N GLY A 5 18.30 0.86 -29.88
CA GLY A 5 16.99 0.36 -29.49
C GLY A 5 16.54 1.04 -28.20
N TRP A 6 15.26 1.42 -28.15
CA TRP A 6 14.60 2.07 -27.03
C TRP A 6 14.98 1.43 -25.69
N ALA A 7 15.47 2.25 -24.75
CA ALA A 7 15.51 1.84 -23.35
C ALA A 7 14.06 1.60 -22.92
N GLN A 8 13.69 0.34 -22.66
CA GLN A 8 12.37 0.00 -22.15
C GLN A 8 12.20 0.76 -20.82
N GLY A 9 11.25 1.71 -20.82
CA GLY A 9 11.16 2.79 -19.85
C GLY A 9 11.06 2.33 -18.40
N GLN A 10 11.51 3.21 -17.51
CA GLN A 10 11.41 3.12 -16.06
C GLN A 10 10.05 2.52 -15.64
N GLY A 11 10.05 1.29 -15.15
CA GLY A 11 8.84 0.56 -14.77
C GLY A 11 9.05 -0.20 -13.47
N TYR A 12 7.96 -0.61 -12.84
CA TYR A 12 7.99 -1.54 -11.71
C TYR A 12 7.43 -2.88 -12.15
N TYR A 13 7.82 -3.93 -11.43
CA TYR A 13 7.06 -5.18 -11.36
C TYR A 13 6.72 -5.47 -9.91
N PHE A 14 5.77 -6.36 -9.68
CA PHE A 14 5.43 -6.80 -8.33
C PHE A 14 5.59 -8.30 -8.15
N LEU A 15 5.97 -8.71 -6.95
CA LEU A 15 5.99 -10.09 -6.49
C LEU A 15 4.87 -10.27 -5.47
N LYS A 16 4.03 -11.29 -5.67
CA LYS A 16 3.03 -11.69 -4.68
C LYS A 16 3.64 -12.68 -3.70
N LEU A 17 3.57 -12.34 -2.42
CA LEU A 17 4.11 -13.11 -1.30
C LEU A 17 3.02 -13.34 -0.26
N LYS A 18 3.28 -14.27 0.67
CA LYS A 18 2.47 -14.48 1.86
C LYS A 18 3.30 -14.19 3.11
N GLY A 19 2.73 -13.36 3.97
CA GLY A 19 3.33 -12.89 5.20
C GLY A 19 4.50 -11.94 5.00
N THR A 20 4.86 -11.25 6.08
CA THR A 20 5.99 -10.32 6.11
C THR A 20 7.21 -10.96 6.77
N SER A 21 8.37 -10.87 6.13
CA SER A 21 9.66 -11.30 6.72
C SER A 21 10.15 -10.37 7.84
N SER A 22 9.56 -9.17 7.95
CA SER A 22 9.85 -8.19 8.99
C SER A 22 8.52 -7.67 9.56
N PRO A 23 7.91 -8.34 10.53
CA PRO A 23 6.63 -7.91 11.09
C PRO A 23 6.73 -6.53 11.74
N TYR A 24 5.61 -5.81 11.73
CA TYR A 24 5.48 -4.52 12.39
C TYR A 24 4.25 -4.53 13.30
N ASN A 25 4.30 -3.78 14.39
CA ASN A 25 3.21 -3.74 15.34
C ASN A 25 2.08 -2.84 14.81
N LEU A 26 0.93 -3.44 14.46
CA LEU A 26 -0.26 -2.71 14.00
C LEU A 26 -0.77 -1.68 15.03
N ASN A 27 -0.46 -1.86 16.32
CA ASN A 27 -0.85 -1.02 17.42
C ASN A 27 0.36 -0.37 18.10
N ALA A 28 1.43 -0.09 17.35
CA ALA A 28 2.63 0.54 17.89
C ALA A 28 2.29 1.84 18.65
N ALA A 29 2.68 1.90 19.92
CA ALA A 29 2.46 3.09 20.76
C ALA A 29 3.31 4.28 20.32
N SER A 30 4.42 4.02 19.62
CA SER A 30 5.30 5.03 19.02
C SER A 30 4.80 5.56 17.67
N ALA A 31 3.61 5.15 17.23
CA ALA A 31 3.09 5.57 15.94
C ALA A 31 2.64 7.04 15.97
N THR A 32 2.96 7.76 14.90
CA THR A 32 2.45 9.13 14.68
C THR A 32 1.11 9.05 13.95
N THR A 33 0.08 9.67 14.52
CA THR A 33 -1.23 9.76 13.88
C THR A 33 -1.21 10.77 12.73
N VAL A 34 -1.63 10.34 11.54
CA VAL A 34 -1.77 11.18 10.33
C VAL A 34 -3.20 11.71 10.20
N SER A 35 -4.17 10.85 10.46
CA SER A 35 -5.60 11.16 10.46
C SER A 35 -6.29 10.18 11.39
N SER A 36 -7.34 10.59 12.09
CA SER A 36 -8.02 9.74 13.08
C SER A 36 -9.49 10.11 13.22
N ALA A 37 -10.20 9.34 14.02
CA ALA A 37 -11.65 9.42 14.22
C ALA A 37 -12.44 8.99 12.98
N THR A 38 -13.76 8.99 13.10
CA THR A 38 -14.63 8.66 11.98
C THR A 38 -14.54 9.76 10.93
N LEU A 39 -13.99 9.42 9.76
CA LEU A 39 -13.58 10.38 8.74
C LEU A 39 -13.77 9.79 7.34
N THR A 40 -14.33 10.56 6.40
CA THR A 40 -14.56 10.16 5.01
C THR A 40 -14.03 11.22 4.06
N ASN A 41 -13.61 10.79 2.87
CA ASN A 41 -13.20 11.66 1.75
C ASN A 41 -12.14 12.70 2.14
N ASN A 42 -11.18 12.30 2.97
CA ASN A 42 -10.16 13.19 3.51
C ASN A 42 -8.79 12.85 2.96
N LEU A 43 -8.08 13.89 2.51
CA LEU A 43 -6.66 13.86 2.22
C LEU A 43 -5.90 14.56 3.34
N SER A 44 -4.87 13.92 3.90
CA SER A 44 -4.11 14.47 5.02
C SER A 44 -3.33 15.73 4.62
N ALA A 45 -2.89 16.49 5.64
CA ALA A 45 -1.77 17.39 5.49
C ALA A 45 -0.50 16.61 5.07
N GLU A 46 0.50 17.33 4.56
CA GLU A 46 1.79 16.75 4.18
C GLU A 46 2.45 16.02 5.36
N GLN A 47 2.93 14.81 5.12
CA GLN A 47 3.63 13.95 6.06
C GLN A 47 5.07 13.75 5.59
N THR A 48 6.01 13.70 6.53
CA THR A 48 7.44 13.54 6.24
C THR A 48 7.82 12.06 6.10
N ILE A 49 8.60 11.74 5.07
CA ILE A 49 9.34 10.48 4.96
C ILE A 49 10.69 10.71 5.68
N PRO A 50 11.08 9.85 6.63
CA PRO A 50 12.26 10.08 7.49
C PRO A 50 13.61 9.90 6.76
N PHE A 51 13.57 9.60 5.46
CA PHE A 51 14.70 9.44 4.55
C PHE A 51 14.29 9.87 3.14
N SER A 52 15.28 10.15 2.31
CA SER A 52 15.05 10.36 0.88
C SER A 52 14.64 9.03 0.25
N TRP A 53 13.51 8.98 -0.44
CA TRP A 53 12.99 7.75 -1.04
C TRP A 53 12.70 7.94 -2.53
N SER A 54 13.04 6.96 -3.36
CA SER A 54 12.93 7.08 -4.82
C SER A 54 11.71 6.38 -5.39
N PHE A 55 10.97 7.09 -6.24
CA PHE A 55 9.79 6.58 -6.94
C PHE A 55 9.76 7.07 -8.39
N TYR A 56 9.68 6.14 -9.35
CA TYR A 56 9.80 6.45 -10.79
C TYR A 56 11.01 7.34 -11.14
N GLY A 57 12.15 7.08 -10.50
CA GLY A 57 13.40 7.84 -10.70
C GLY A 57 13.44 9.22 -10.05
N ASN A 58 12.37 9.67 -9.40
CA ASN A 58 12.32 10.93 -8.65
C ASN A 58 12.49 10.68 -7.16
N SER A 59 13.06 11.66 -6.44
CA SER A 59 13.28 11.57 -5.00
C SER A 59 12.21 12.34 -4.23
N TYR A 60 11.67 11.71 -3.19
CA TYR A 60 10.61 12.26 -2.34
C TYR A 60 11.02 12.20 -0.87
N THR A 61 10.61 13.23 -0.12
CA THR A 61 10.78 13.33 1.34
C THR A 61 9.45 13.55 2.05
N SER A 62 8.35 13.56 1.30
CA SER A 62 7.01 13.78 1.85
C SER A 62 5.92 13.18 0.97
N PHE A 63 4.75 12.98 1.59
CA PHE A 63 3.56 12.44 0.94
C PHE A 63 2.30 12.98 1.62
N LYS A 64 1.14 12.77 1.00
CA LYS A 64 -0.18 12.89 1.64
C LYS A 64 -0.88 11.55 1.63
N ALA A 65 -1.64 11.24 2.67
CA ALA A 65 -2.41 10.01 2.79
C ALA A 65 -3.91 10.28 2.67
N SER A 66 -4.60 9.44 1.91
CA SER A 66 -6.03 9.51 1.70
C SER A 66 -6.77 8.49 2.57
N THR A 67 -7.96 8.84 3.04
CA THR A 67 -8.88 7.88 3.67
C THR A 67 -9.33 6.78 2.71
N SER A 68 -9.33 7.05 1.41
CA SER A 68 -9.64 6.11 0.33
C SER A 68 -8.52 5.10 0.03
N GLY A 69 -7.46 5.02 0.84
CA GLY A 69 -6.51 3.89 0.83
C GLY A 69 -5.32 4.02 -0.13
N TYR A 70 -4.90 5.25 -0.45
CA TYR A 70 -3.68 5.53 -1.20
C TYR A 70 -2.84 6.63 -0.55
N ILE A 71 -1.56 6.72 -0.93
CA ILE A 71 -0.74 7.92 -0.75
C ILE A 71 -0.42 8.55 -2.09
N THR A 72 -0.21 9.86 -2.10
CA THR A 72 0.35 10.59 -3.24
C THR A 72 1.57 11.39 -2.80
N PHE A 73 2.58 11.44 -3.66
CA PHE A 73 3.72 12.34 -3.54
C PHE A 73 3.50 13.67 -4.28
N ASP A 74 2.34 13.86 -4.91
CA ASP A 74 1.86 15.19 -5.33
C ASP A 74 1.28 15.92 -4.11
N VAL A 75 2.14 16.64 -3.39
CA VAL A 75 1.74 17.41 -2.21
C VAL A 75 0.87 18.63 -2.56
N ALA A 76 0.73 19.00 -3.84
CA ALA A 76 -0.20 20.04 -4.26
C ALA A 76 -1.65 19.53 -4.35
N GLN A 77 -1.88 18.21 -4.37
CA GLN A 77 -3.23 17.65 -4.35
C GLN A 77 -3.98 18.10 -3.08
N THR A 78 -5.22 18.56 -3.26
CA THR A 78 -6.04 19.12 -2.17
C THR A 78 -7.26 18.28 -1.82
N THR A 79 -7.70 17.41 -2.72
CA THR A 79 -8.91 16.60 -2.56
C THR A 79 -8.63 15.12 -2.60
N ASP A 80 -9.45 14.35 -1.91
CA ASP A 80 -9.44 12.90 -2.03
C ASP A 80 -10.15 12.45 -3.33
N VAL A 81 -9.60 11.46 -4.01
CA VAL A 81 -10.24 10.76 -5.14
C VAL A 81 -10.76 9.42 -4.65
N THR A 82 -12.08 9.27 -4.59
CA THR A 82 -12.75 8.11 -3.98
C THR A 82 -13.11 7.01 -4.99
N THR A 83 -13.22 7.35 -6.27
CA THR A 83 -13.60 6.39 -7.33
C THR A 83 -12.37 5.70 -7.87
N ASN A 84 -12.20 4.43 -7.56
CA ASN A 84 -11.07 3.64 -8.05
C ASN A 84 -11.27 3.16 -9.50
N THR A 85 -10.16 3.10 -10.24
CA THR A 85 -10.15 2.66 -11.64
C THR A 85 -9.02 1.65 -11.90
N ALA A 86 -9.04 1.02 -13.08
CA ALA A 86 -7.91 0.20 -13.53
C ALA A 86 -6.71 1.10 -13.85
N LEU A 87 -5.49 0.63 -13.62
CA LEU A 87 -4.27 1.40 -13.90
C LEU A 87 -3.56 0.87 -15.16
N PRO A 88 -2.94 1.75 -15.97
CA PRO A 88 -2.84 3.21 -15.79
C PRO A 88 -4.13 3.94 -16.19
N ASP A 89 -4.42 5.05 -15.50
CA ASP A 89 -5.54 5.94 -15.79
C ASP A 89 -5.17 7.37 -15.39
N ALA A 90 -5.36 8.32 -16.31
CA ALA A 90 -5.03 9.73 -16.11
C ALA A 90 -5.95 10.44 -15.09
N THR A 91 -7.10 9.85 -14.77
CA THR A 91 -8.06 10.32 -13.76
C THR A 91 -7.76 9.78 -12.36
N ALA A 92 -6.93 8.74 -12.25
CA ALA A 92 -6.46 8.25 -10.96
C ALA A 92 -5.51 9.26 -10.30
N PRO A 93 -5.38 9.24 -8.96
CA PRO A 93 -4.33 9.98 -8.26
C PRO A 93 -2.97 9.75 -8.91
N LYS A 94 -2.29 10.85 -9.24
CA LYS A 94 -0.97 10.79 -9.87
C LYS A 94 0.11 10.67 -8.81
N ASN A 95 1.27 10.19 -9.23
CA ASN A 95 2.43 10.05 -8.37
C ASN A 95 2.08 9.30 -7.06
N ALA A 96 1.41 8.17 -7.19
CA ALA A 96 0.65 7.56 -6.10
C ALA A 96 0.92 6.06 -5.95
N ILE A 97 0.79 5.61 -4.69
CA ILE A 97 0.78 4.19 -4.32
C ILE A 97 -0.60 3.89 -3.73
N PHE A 98 -1.30 2.95 -4.38
CA PHE A 98 -2.65 2.52 -4.02
C PHE A 98 -2.56 1.26 -3.18
N ALA A 99 -2.63 1.40 -1.86
CA ALA A 99 -2.59 0.24 -0.98
C ALA A 99 -3.88 -0.58 -1.12
N PHE A 100 -5.01 0.11 -1.05
CA PHE A 100 -6.35 -0.46 -1.09
C PHE A 100 -7.32 0.62 -1.57
N TRP A 101 -7.14 1.10 -2.82
CA TRP A 101 -7.89 2.24 -3.33
C TRP A 101 -9.33 1.86 -3.70
N ASP A 102 -10.28 2.39 -2.94
CA ASP A 102 -11.73 2.34 -3.14
C ASP A 102 -12.34 3.51 -2.33
N ASN A 103 -13.64 3.74 -2.42
CA ASN A 103 -14.36 4.71 -1.62
C ASN A 103 -14.45 4.23 -0.16
N LEU A 104 -13.40 4.53 0.63
CA LEU A 104 -13.27 4.12 2.03
C LEU A 104 -13.46 5.28 3.01
N LYS A 105 -13.80 4.91 4.25
CA LYS A 105 -13.85 5.80 5.42
C LYS A 105 -13.09 5.16 6.59
N LEU A 106 -12.53 5.99 7.45
CA LEU A 106 -12.10 5.56 8.79
C LEU A 106 -13.35 5.48 9.66
N GLN A 107 -13.54 4.37 10.35
CA GLN A 107 -14.68 4.19 11.26
C GLN A 107 -14.20 3.67 12.61
N THR A 108 -14.32 4.49 13.65
CA THR A 108 -14.16 4.01 15.02
C THR A 108 -15.29 3.04 15.34
N VAL A 109 -14.93 1.86 15.86
CA VAL A 109 -15.86 0.78 16.16
C VAL A 109 -15.94 0.58 17.66
N THR A 110 -17.15 0.50 18.20
CA THR A 110 -17.39 0.11 19.60
C THR A 110 -18.08 -1.26 19.62
N SER A 111 -17.49 -2.20 20.36
CA SER A 111 -18.03 -3.57 20.50
C SER A 111 -17.78 -4.08 21.91
N ASN A 112 -18.79 -4.71 22.52
CA ASN A 112 -18.72 -5.26 23.89
C ASN A 112 -18.19 -4.26 24.93
N GLY A 113 -18.61 -2.99 24.83
CA GLY A 113 -18.16 -1.92 25.73
C GLY A 113 -16.75 -1.38 25.47
N ASN A 114 -16.02 -1.92 24.49
CA ASN A 114 -14.67 -1.48 24.12
C ASN A 114 -14.72 -0.64 22.83
N THR A 115 -14.03 0.49 22.83
CA THR A 115 -13.91 1.36 21.65
C THR A 115 -12.54 1.21 21.02
N PHE A 116 -12.52 0.88 19.72
CA PHE A 116 -11.33 0.71 18.92
C PHE A 116 -11.19 1.90 17.97
N PRO A 117 -10.19 2.77 18.16
CA PRO A 117 -10.03 3.97 17.34
C PRO A 117 -9.55 3.63 15.92
N SER A 118 -10.17 4.27 14.93
CA SER A 118 -9.71 4.26 13.54
C SER A 118 -8.77 5.42 13.24
N ASP A 119 -7.81 5.17 12.36
CA ASP A 119 -6.76 6.11 12.01
C ASP A 119 -5.89 5.65 10.84
N ILE A 120 -5.27 6.64 10.20
CA ILE A 120 -4.05 6.51 9.40
C ILE A 120 -2.90 6.88 10.31
N ARG A 121 -1.86 6.06 10.36
CA ARG A 121 -0.68 6.28 11.20
C ARG A 121 0.60 5.95 10.46
N THR A 122 1.70 6.49 10.94
CA THR A 122 3.04 6.11 10.49
C THR A 122 3.89 5.58 11.62
N THR A 123 4.83 4.69 11.30
CA THR A 123 5.86 4.23 12.25
C THR A 123 7.13 3.92 11.48
N THR A 124 8.27 4.36 12.01
CA THR A 124 9.58 4.06 11.42
C THR A 124 10.30 3.03 12.29
N TYR A 125 10.74 1.95 11.67
CA TYR A 125 11.51 0.89 12.31
C TYR A 125 12.94 0.88 11.79
N GLY A 126 13.86 0.30 12.58
CA GLY A 126 15.27 0.20 12.25
C GLY A 126 16.05 1.50 12.44
N THR A 127 17.30 1.49 11.99
CA THR A 127 18.23 2.62 12.03
C THR A 127 18.85 2.82 10.66
N ALA A 128 19.26 4.03 10.32
CA ALA A 128 19.92 4.30 9.04
C ALA A 128 21.14 3.39 8.85
N PRO A 129 21.42 2.90 7.62
CA PRO A 129 20.68 3.12 6.37
C PRO A 129 19.60 2.06 6.08
N ASN A 130 19.13 1.33 7.09
CA ASN A 130 18.21 0.19 6.96
C ASN A 130 16.86 0.46 7.65
N ARG A 131 16.26 1.63 7.42
CA ARG A 131 14.95 1.98 7.99
C ARG A 131 13.80 1.47 7.13
N VAL A 132 12.68 1.20 7.79
CA VAL A 132 11.38 0.91 7.16
C VAL A 132 10.36 1.90 7.67
N HIS A 133 9.77 2.69 6.78
CA HIS A 133 8.70 3.61 7.12
C HIS A 133 7.35 3.00 6.74
N VAL A 134 6.54 2.67 7.73
CA VAL A 134 5.24 2.03 7.58
C VAL A 134 4.16 3.11 7.61
N ILE A 135 3.27 3.09 6.62
CA ILE A 135 2.07 3.93 6.54
C ILE A 135 0.88 2.98 6.58
N GLN A 136 0.03 3.08 7.60
CA GLN A 136 -0.98 2.08 7.90
C GLN A 136 -2.36 2.70 8.08
N TRP A 137 -3.37 2.02 7.53
CA TRP A 137 -4.79 2.27 7.78
C TRP A 137 -5.33 1.20 8.72
N ARG A 138 -6.05 1.63 9.75
CA ARG A 138 -6.76 0.75 10.69
C ARG A 138 -8.25 1.06 10.70
N LEU A 139 -9.05 -0.01 10.74
CA LEU A 139 -10.52 0.09 10.76
C LEU A 139 -11.06 0.94 9.60
N ALA A 140 -10.50 0.74 8.41
CA ALA A 140 -11.08 1.30 7.20
C ALA A 140 -12.30 0.47 6.79
N GLN A 141 -13.35 1.13 6.30
CA GLN A 141 -14.57 0.50 5.81
C GLN A 141 -14.94 1.09 4.45
N LYS A 142 -15.70 0.35 3.63
CA LYS A 142 -16.37 0.98 2.50
C LYS A 142 -17.30 2.08 2.98
N ALA A 143 -17.26 3.23 2.33
CA ALA A 143 -18.05 4.40 2.72
C ALA A 143 -19.57 4.08 2.72
N SER A 144 -20.01 3.28 1.76
CA SER A 144 -21.39 2.82 1.57
C SER A 144 -21.86 1.77 2.59
N THR A 145 -20.95 1.05 3.25
CA THR A 145 -21.31 0.00 4.20
C THR A 145 -21.58 0.58 5.59
N SER A 146 -22.56 0.01 6.28
CA SER A 146 -22.79 0.17 7.71
C SER A 146 -22.51 -1.16 8.42
N GLY A 147 -21.98 -1.12 9.65
CA GLY A 147 -21.74 -2.31 10.46
C GLY A 147 -20.27 -2.65 10.67
N SER A 148 -19.96 -3.94 10.75
CA SER A 148 -18.70 -4.50 11.24
C SER A 148 -17.63 -4.74 10.19
N ASP A 149 -17.91 -4.48 8.92
CA ASP A 149 -16.95 -4.68 7.83
C ASP A 149 -15.74 -3.78 8.03
N ILE A 150 -14.55 -4.34 8.24
CA ILE A 150 -13.33 -3.58 8.52
C ILE A 150 -12.15 -4.18 7.78
N THR A 151 -11.22 -3.34 7.35
CA THR A 151 -9.96 -3.75 6.74
C THR A 151 -8.78 -2.99 7.33
N TYR A 152 -7.63 -3.66 7.35
CA TYR A 152 -6.34 -3.16 7.77
C TYR A 152 -5.34 -3.43 6.67
N PHE A 153 -4.62 -2.40 6.26
CA PHE A 153 -3.61 -2.49 5.21
C PHE A 153 -2.53 -1.44 5.43
N ALA A 154 -1.39 -1.63 4.78
CA ALA A 154 -0.26 -0.72 4.90
C ALA A 154 0.60 -0.66 3.64
N ILE A 155 1.41 0.39 3.58
CA ILE A 155 2.53 0.55 2.67
C ILE A 155 3.80 0.58 3.53
N ARG A 156 4.85 -0.11 3.10
CA ARG A 156 6.17 0.02 3.73
C ARG A 156 7.18 0.52 2.73
N LEU A 157 7.74 1.69 2.99
CA LEU A 157 8.86 2.24 2.23
C LEU A 157 10.15 1.76 2.87
N TYR A 158 11.02 1.12 2.08
CA TYR A 158 12.35 0.73 2.53
C TYR A 158 13.34 1.84 2.17
N GLU A 159 14.21 2.21 3.11
CA GLU A 159 15.25 3.22 2.87
C GLU A 159 16.16 2.87 1.67
N GLY A 160 16.31 1.57 1.36
CA GLY A 160 17.03 1.07 0.18
C GLY A 160 16.31 1.23 -1.17
N GLY A 161 15.07 1.74 -1.21
CA GLY A 161 14.36 2.13 -2.44
C GLY A 161 13.18 1.23 -2.85
N ASP A 162 13.11 -0.01 -2.38
CA ASP A 162 11.94 -0.87 -2.60
C ASP A 162 10.74 -0.41 -1.73
N PHE A 163 9.56 -0.94 -2.02
CA PHE A 163 8.41 -0.89 -1.12
C PHE A 163 7.53 -2.12 -1.25
N ASP A 164 6.63 -2.31 -0.28
CA ASP A 164 5.54 -3.26 -0.41
C ASP A 164 4.21 -2.71 0.07
N ILE A 165 3.16 -3.36 -0.41
CA ILE A 165 1.78 -3.16 0.00
C ILE A 165 1.35 -4.42 0.74
N ILE A 166 0.76 -4.25 1.92
CA ILE A 166 0.32 -5.34 2.78
C ILE A 166 -1.18 -5.23 3.01
N HIS A 167 -1.92 -6.28 2.73
CA HIS A 167 -3.29 -6.45 3.20
C HIS A 167 -3.28 -7.37 4.42
N ASN A 168 -3.38 -6.75 5.60
CA ASN A 168 -3.17 -7.42 6.88
C ASN A 168 -4.37 -8.25 7.31
N TYR A 169 -5.57 -7.69 7.15
CA TYR A 169 -6.80 -8.28 7.65
C TYR A 169 -8.00 -7.63 7.01
N GLY A 170 -9.05 -8.42 6.75
CA GLY A 170 -10.33 -7.94 6.25
C GLY A 170 -11.46 -8.81 6.77
N PHE A 171 -12.49 -8.19 7.35
CA PHE A 171 -13.77 -8.80 7.70
C PHE A 171 -14.86 -8.19 6.82
N GLY A 172 -15.63 -9.01 6.12
CA GLY A 172 -16.61 -8.55 5.12
C GLY A 172 -16.08 -8.67 3.69
N SER A 173 -16.73 -8.02 2.72
CA SER A 173 -16.39 -8.16 1.30
C SER A 173 -15.91 -6.84 0.69
N PHE A 174 -14.63 -6.81 0.29
CA PHE A 174 -13.99 -5.65 -0.27
C PHE A 174 -13.54 -5.87 -1.71
N THR A 175 -13.52 -4.76 -2.44
CA THR A 175 -12.89 -4.58 -3.74
C THR A 175 -11.91 -3.43 -3.59
N ALA A 176 -10.87 -3.37 -4.41
CA ALA A 176 -10.01 -2.21 -4.51
C ALA A 176 -9.11 -2.29 -5.73
N THR A 177 -8.56 -1.13 -6.09
CA THR A 177 -7.34 -1.04 -6.88
C THR A 177 -6.13 -1.08 -5.94
N THR A 178 -5.23 -2.04 -6.17
CA THR A 178 -3.91 -2.06 -5.54
C THR A 178 -2.84 -1.93 -6.60
N GLY A 179 -1.92 -0.98 -6.44
CA GLY A 179 -0.97 -0.67 -7.50
C GLY A 179 -0.25 0.65 -7.33
N ILE A 180 0.25 1.19 -8.45
CA ILE A 180 0.96 2.46 -8.53
C ILE A 180 0.66 3.21 -9.82
N SER A 181 0.79 4.54 -9.77
CA SER A 181 0.71 5.44 -10.93
C SER A 181 1.86 6.46 -10.88
N ASN A 182 2.47 6.74 -12.03
CA ASN A 182 3.55 7.73 -12.16
C ASN A 182 3.01 9.17 -12.11
N SER A 183 3.90 10.16 -12.23
CA SER A 183 3.57 11.57 -12.04
C SER A 183 2.64 12.18 -13.09
N ASP A 184 2.57 11.61 -14.29
CA ASP A 184 1.68 12.09 -15.35
C ASP A 184 0.45 11.20 -15.58
N GLY A 185 0.39 10.03 -14.93
CA GLY A 185 -0.70 9.05 -15.06
C GLY A 185 -0.61 8.16 -16.30
N THR A 186 0.50 8.22 -17.05
CA THR A 186 0.67 7.42 -18.29
C THR A 186 1.27 6.04 -18.03
N GLN A 187 1.94 5.84 -16.88
CA GLN A 187 2.51 4.57 -16.47
C GLN A 187 1.93 4.13 -15.13
N GLY A 188 1.62 2.86 -15.02
CA GLY A 188 1.11 2.27 -13.79
C GLY A 188 1.21 0.76 -13.80
N VAL A 189 1.21 0.18 -12.61
CA VAL A 189 1.22 -1.27 -12.39
C VAL A 189 0.14 -1.57 -11.37
N GLN A 190 -0.72 -2.52 -11.67
CA GLN A 190 -1.74 -2.98 -10.73
C GLN A 190 -1.60 -4.46 -10.42
N VAL A 191 -1.97 -4.81 -9.19
CA VAL A 191 -2.09 -6.20 -8.74
C VAL A 191 -3.26 -6.86 -9.47
N SER A 192 -3.07 -8.11 -9.87
CA SER A 192 -4.11 -8.91 -10.53
C SER A 192 -5.41 -8.95 -9.73
N GLY A 193 -6.53 -8.73 -10.41
CA GLY A 193 -7.86 -8.57 -9.81
C GLY A 193 -8.29 -7.10 -9.70
N SER A 194 -7.36 -6.13 -9.65
CA SER A 194 -7.70 -4.70 -9.65
C SER A 194 -8.43 -4.30 -10.93
N PRO A 195 -9.41 -3.36 -10.88
CA PRO A 195 -9.88 -2.59 -9.72
C PRO A 195 -10.87 -3.34 -8.80
N ASN A 196 -11.21 -4.58 -9.13
CA ASN A 196 -12.19 -5.40 -8.42
C ASN A 196 -11.51 -6.47 -7.57
N MET A 197 -10.31 -6.19 -7.03
CA MET A 197 -9.53 -7.18 -6.32
C MET A 197 -10.28 -7.57 -5.05
N GLY A 198 -10.79 -8.80 -5.02
CA GLY A 198 -11.54 -9.33 -3.89
C GLY A 198 -10.64 -9.53 -2.68
N PHE A 199 -11.05 -8.97 -1.54
CA PHE A 199 -10.37 -9.16 -0.26
C PHE A 199 -11.36 -9.20 0.91
N GLY A 200 -11.02 -9.93 1.96
CA GLY A 200 -11.86 -10.10 3.16
C GLY A 200 -12.42 -11.52 3.31
N GLY A 201 -13.61 -11.62 3.90
CA GLY A 201 -14.29 -12.85 4.33
C GLY A 201 -14.49 -12.90 5.85
N ASN A 202 -14.87 -14.06 6.39
CA ASN A 202 -14.78 -14.35 7.83
C ASN A 202 -13.33 -14.67 8.20
N ASN A 203 -12.40 -13.79 7.84
CA ASN A 203 -11.02 -14.02 8.22
C ASN A 203 -10.92 -13.96 9.75
N GLY A 204 -10.23 -14.93 10.36
CA GLY A 204 -10.00 -14.95 11.81
C GLY A 204 -9.12 -13.78 12.26
N SER A 205 -8.72 -13.74 13.53
CA SER A 205 -7.80 -12.69 14.03
C SER A 205 -6.58 -12.47 13.12
N TYR A 206 -6.06 -11.25 13.08
CA TYR A 206 -4.85 -10.87 12.33
C TYR A 206 -3.74 -11.93 12.52
N ASP A 207 -3.16 -12.36 11.40
CA ASP A 207 -2.06 -13.31 11.34
C ASP A 207 -1.04 -12.82 10.30
N GLU A 208 0.08 -12.32 10.80
CA GLU A 208 1.14 -11.72 10.00
C GLU A 208 1.77 -12.66 8.97
N THR A 209 1.61 -13.98 9.15
CA THR A 209 2.10 -14.99 8.21
C THR A 209 1.12 -15.23 7.05
N LYS A 210 -0.14 -14.80 7.20
CA LYS A 210 -1.20 -14.97 6.21
C LYS A 210 -1.51 -13.73 5.39
N SER A 211 -1.02 -12.56 5.82
CA SER A 211 -1.17 -11.29 5.10
C SER A 211 -0.76 -11.44 3.63
N ASP A 212 -1.55 -10.89 2.72
CA ASP A 212 -1.14 -10.74 1.32
C ASP A 212 -0.12 -9.61 1.24
N VAL A 213 1.04 -9.89 0.64
CA VAL A 213 2.12 -8.93 0.47
C VAL A 213 2.44 -8.79 -1.01
N TYR A 214 2.47 -7.56 -1.49
CA TYR A 214 2.82 -7.21 -2.87
C TYR A 214 4.08 -6.36 -2.84
N LYS A 215 5.23 -6.98 -3.10
CA LYS A 215 6.51 -6.28 -3.14
C LYS A 215 6.71 -5.67 -4.52
N PHE A 216 6.86 -4.35 -4.59
CA PHE A 216 7.14 -3.64 -5.82
C PHE A 216 8.63 -3.36 -5.91
N VAL A 217 9.22 -3.73 -7.05
CA VAL A 217 10.64 -3.58 -7.32
C VAL A 217 10.79 -2.77 -8.60
N TYR A 218 11.65 -1.76 -8.54
CA TYR A 218 11.96 -0.93 -9.70
C TYR A 218 12.83 -1.71 -10.70
N GLY A 219 12.45 -1.65 -11.98
CA GLY A 219 13.16 -2.30 -13.08
C GLY A 219 12.29 -3.30 -13.84
N THR A 220 12.93 -4.15 -14.63
CA THR A 220 12.27 -5.18 -15.44
C THR A 220 12.38 -6.53 -14.75
N GLN A 221 11.25 -7.23 -14.62
CA GLN A 221 11.26 -8.61 -14.13
C GLN A 221 12.07 -9.49 -15.09
N LYS A 222 13.03 -10.27 -14.56
CA LYS A 222 13.77 -11.25 -15.36
C LYS A 222 12.82 -12.38 -15.76
N SER A 223 12.89 -12.84 -17.01
CA SER A 223 12.01 -13.91 -17.54
C SER A 223 12.25 -15.31 -16.96
N VAL A 224 13.21 -15.46 -16.05
CA VAL A 224 13.59 -16.73 -15.43
C VAL A 224 13.71 -16.50 -13.93
N ASP A 225 12.84 -17.14 -13.15
CA ASP A 225 13.00 -17.25 -11.70
C ASP A 225 14.06 -18.32 -11.41
N LEU A 226 15.02 -18.02 -10.54
CA LEU A 226 15.91 -19.03 -9.97
C LEU A 226 15.07 -19.93 -9.05
N HIS A 227 14.63 -21.08 -9.53
CA HIS A 227 14.11 -22.14 -8.67
C HIS A 227 15.28 -23.05 -8.22
N ILE A 228 15.45 -23.23 -6.92
CA ILE A 228 16.35 -24.27 -6.39
C ILE A 228 15.66 -25.61 -6.61
N VAL A 229 16.16 -26.43 -7.55
CA VAL A 229 15.78 -27.85 -7.59
C VAL A 229 16.64 -28.56 -6.57
N ALA A 230 16.06 -28.91 -5.42
CA ALA A 230 16.70 -29.81 -4.49
C ALA A 230 16.72 -31.22 -5.09
N ASN A 231 17.73 -31.54 -5.90
CA ASN A 231 18.04 -32.92 -6.24
C ASN A 231 18.95 -33.50 -5.16
N ALA A 232 18.36 -33.90 -4.04
CA ALA A 232 19.01 -34.79 -3.10
C ALA A 232 18.60 -36.24 -3.42
N THR A 233 19.21 -36.82 -4.44
CA THR A 233 19.36 -38.28 -4.47
C THR A 233 20.69 -38.59 -3.82
N THR A 234 20.67 -38.98 -2.54
CA THR A 234 21.84 -39.57 -1.91
C THR A 234 22.11 -40.94 -2.54
N PRO A 235 23.39 -41.29 -2.80
CA PRO A 235 23.79 -42.62 -3.23
C PRO A 235 23.65 -43.66 -2.12
#